data_AF-A0A9E0NCD1-F1
#
_entry.id   AF-A0A9E0NCD1-F1
#
_cell.length_a   1.000
_cell.length_b   1.000
_cell.length_c   1.000
_cell.angle_alpha   90.00
_cell.angle_beta   90.00
_cell.angle_gamma   90.00
#
_symmetry.space_group_name_H-M   'P 1'
#
loop_
_entity.id
_entity.type
_entity.pdbx_description
1 polymer ?
#
loop_
_entity_poly.entity_id
_entity_poly.type
_entity_poly.pdbx_seq_one_letter_code
_entity_poly.pdbx_strand_id
1 'polypeptide(L)'
;MKILSFAPALLTACLLLSAFSILTAQDAAAPAGDHLRGKDLFVGNQRFANGGATCNSCHNVDNALTLTGGALAKDLTTAFSRLTGPGLQGIISGMPFPQMKESYKNKPLTDAEIADLVAFLKFADEESKNIAAGNVGSRMIISGIAGALVLLGLFSFFWLRRKNKSVNEAIYQRQIKSA
;
A
#
# COMPACT_ATOMS: atom_id res chain seq x y z
N MET A 1 40.69 -9.72 72.56
CA MET A 1 41.77 -9.40 71.62
C MET A 1 41.95 -10.54 70.62
N LYS A 2 41.38 -10.40 69.41
CA LYS A 2 41.85 -10.93 68.12
C LYS A 2 40.82 -10.58 67.05
N ILE A 3 41.06 -9.45 66.42
CA ILE A 3 40.57 -9.06 65.10
C ILE A 3 41.23 -10.03 64.11
N LEU A 4 40.52 -10.52 63.10
CA LEU A 4 41.04 -10.67 61.72
C LEU A 4 40.00 -11.29 60.77
N SER A 5 39.82 -10.59 59.66
CA SER A 5 39.58 -11.10 58.31
C SER A 5 38.22 -11.69 57.97
N PHE A 6 37.33 -10.90 57.35
CA PHE A 6 36.47 -11.34 56.24
C PHE A 6 35.95 -10.14 55.43
N ALA A 7 36.79 -9.66 54.50
CA ALA A 7 36.39 -8.91 53.29
C ALA A 7 37.44 -9.28 52.24
N PRO A 8 37.09 -9.80 51.04
CA PRO A 8 36.70 -8.88 49.96
C PRO A 8 35.79 -9.47 48.85
N ALA A 9 35.07 -10.57 49.08
CA ALA A 9 34.42 -11.30 47.97
C ALA A 9 33.00 -10.81 47.60
N LEU A 10 32.30 -10.10 48.49
CA LEU A 10 30.91 -9.67 48.24
C LEU A 10 30.77 -8.27 47.63
N LEU A 11 31.77 -7.39 47.80
CA LEU A 11 31.69 -6.01 47.28
C LEU A 11 32.00 -5.93 45.77
N THR A 12 32.84 -6.82 45.24
CA THR A 12 33.27 -6.82 43.83
C THR A 12 32.21 -7.39 42.89
N ALA A 13 31.31 -8.26 43.36
CA ALA A 13 30.21 -8.78 42.55
C ALA A 13 29.08 -7.76 42.32
N CYS A 14 28.92 -6.79 43.23
CA CYS A 14 27.84 -5.80 43.15
C CYS A 14 28.16 -4.65 42.18
N LEU A 15 29.45 -4.34 41.95
CA LEU A 15 29.90 -3.29 41.02
C LEU A 15 29.88 -3.72 39.54
N LEU A 16 29.93 -5.03 39.27
CA LEU A 16 29.91 -5.56 37.90
C LEU A 16 28.49 -5.75 37.35
N LEU A 17 27.48 -5.94 38.21
CA LEU A 17 26.08 -6.04 37.77
C LEU A 17 25.46 -4.67 37.44
N SER A 18 25.90 -3.59 38.07
CA SER A 18 25.37 -2.23 37.80
C SER A 18 25.87 -1.62 36.49
N ALA A 19 26.94 -2.16 35.90
CA ALA A 19 27.48 -1.67 34.63
C ALA A 19 26.75 -2.23 33.40
N PHE A 20 26.03 -3.35 33.53
CA PHE A 20 25.36 -3.99 32.39
C PHE A 20 23.97 -3.39 32.09
N SER A 21 23.36 -2.71 33.06
CA SER A 21 22.02 -2.10 32.91
C SER A 21 22.02 -0.67 32.37
N ILE A 22 23.20 -0.10 32.06
CA ILE A 22 23.31 1.30 31.61
C ILE A 22 23.48 1.40 30.08
N LEU A 23 23.65 0.29 29.35
CA LEU A 23 23.82 0.28 27.89
C LEU A 23 22.52 0.09 27.08
N THR A 24 21.34 0.24 27.69
CA THR A 24 20.15 0.64 26.94
C THR A 24 19.90 2.11 27.17
N ALA A 25 20.92 2.92 26.85
CA ALA A 25 20.69 4.25 26.35
C ALA A 25 19.85 4.07 25.09
N GLN A 26 18.54 4.16 25.30
CA GLN A 26 17.51 4.44 24.32
C GLN A 26 18.12 5.40 23.29
N ASP A 27 18.50 4.83 22.16
CA ASP A 27 18.62 5.59 20.91
C ASP A 27 17.34 6.42 20.87
N ALA A 28 17.45 7.74 20.76
CA ALA A 28 16.29 8.60 20.59
C ALA A 28 15.73 8.35 19.18
N ALA A 29 15.23 7.14 18.98
CA ALA A 29 14.48 6.70 17.84
C ALA A 29 13.22 7.55 17.83
N ALA A 30 12.91 8.09 16.65
CA ALA A 30 11.59 8.63 16.35
C ALA A 30 10.52 7.70 16.95
N PRO A 31 9.41 8.24 17.48
CA PRO A 31 8.37 7.43 18.10
C PRO A 31 8.04 6.25 17.17
N ALA A 32 8.05 5.04 17.71
CA ALA A 32 7.75 3.84 16.94
C ALA A 32 6.30 3.96 16.45
N GLY A 33 6.13 4.31 15.18
CA GLY A 33 4.81 4.47 14.57
C GLY A 33 4.08 3.14 14.47
N ASP A 34 2.77 3.19 14.61
CA ASP A 34 1.87 2.04 14.44
C ASP A 34 1.25 2.09 13.03
N HIS A 35 1.56 1.08 12.21
CA HIS A 35 1.05 0.97 10.85
C HIS A 35 -0.48 0.85 10.77
N LEU A 36 -1.17 0.29 11.79
CA LEU A 36 -2.63 0.18 11.80
C LEU A 36 -3.27 1.55 12.03
N ARG A 37 -2.75 2.31 13.00
CA ARG A 37 -3.15 3.70 13.22
C ARG A 37 -2.81 4.57 12.01
N GLY A 38 -1.63 4.39 11.43
CA GLY A 38 -1.22 5.06 10.20
C GLY A 38 -2.16 4.80 9.04
N LYS A 39 -2.60 3.55 8.86
CA LYS A 39 -3.62 3.18 7.88
C LYS A 39 -4.93 3.93 8.13
N ASP A 40 -5.43 3.94 9.37
CA ASP A 40 -6.70 4.58 9.69
C ASP A 40 -6.67 6.10 9.48
N LEU A 41 -5.54 6.74 9.79
CA LEU A 41 -5.28 8.13 9.46
C LEU A 41 -5.19 8.37 7.94
N PHE A 42 -4.52 7.47 7.22
CA PHE A 42 -4.34 7.57 5.77
C PHE A 42 -5.67 7.53 5.03
N VAL A 43 -6.51 6.51 5.31
CA VAL A 43 -7.81 6.33 4.66
C VAL A 43 -8.89 7.27 5.18
N GLY A 44 -8.72 7.78 6.41
CA GLY A 44 -9.68 8.68 7.04
C GLY A 44 -10.70 8.01 7.95
N ASN A 45 -10.47 6.77 8.38
CA ASN A 45 -11.25 6.14 9.45
C ASN A 45 -11.04 6.88 10.78
N GLN A 46 -9.80 7.32 11.01
CA GLN A 46 -9.43 8.20 12.10
C GLN A 46 -9.15 9.60 11.55
N ARG A 47 -9.74 10.62 12.19
CA ARG A 47 -9.44 12.01 11.86
C ARG A 47 -8.10 12.41 12.48
N PHE A 48 -7.32 13.20 11.74
CA PHE A 48 -6.16 13.89 12.30
C PHE A 48 -6.57 14.82 13.45
N ALA A 49 -5.71 14.96 14.45
CA ALA A 49 -5.94 15.77 15.65
C ALA A 49 -6.30 17.22 15.30
N ASN A 50 -5.58 17.80 14.34
CA ASN A 50 -5.82 19.17 13.86
C ASN A 50 -6.82 19.24 12.69
N GLY A 51 -7.50 18.13 12.36
CA GLY A 51 -8.56 18.09 11.36
C GLY A 51 -8.11 18.28 9.91
N GLY A 52 -6.85 17.92 9.60
CA GLY A 52 -6.28 17.88 8.26
C GLY A 52 -7.06 16.99 7.29
N ALA A 53 -6.85 17.19 5.98
CA ALA A 53 -7.43 16.33 4.95
C ALA A 53 -6.82 14.92 5.02
N THR A 54 -7.57 13.88 4.67
CA THR A 54 -7.08 12.50 4.69
C THR A 54 -6.15 12.26 3.50
N CYS A 55 -5.07 11.49 3.67
CA CYS A 55 -4.08 11.30 2.60
C CYS A 55 -4.69 10.61 1.37
N ASN A 56 -5.62 9.68 1.59
CA ASN A 56 -6.31 8.90 0.57
C ASN A 56 -7.20 9.73 -0.36
N SER A 57 -7.52 10.98 0.01
CA SER A 57 -8.33 11.86 -0.87
C SER A 57 -7.58 12.25 -2.15
N CYS A 58 -6.25 12.29 -2.08
CA CYS A 58 -5.39 12.72 -3.18
C CYS A 58 -4.44 11.62 -3.65
N HIS A 59 -3.99 10.76 -2.73
CA HIS A 59 -3.02 9.70 -3.00
C HIS A 59 -3.68 8.32 -2.99
N ASN A 60 -3.09 7.41 -3.75
CA ASN A 60 -3.39 5.99 -3.69
C ASN A 60 -2.25 5.23 -3.01
N VAL A 61 -2.62 4.15 -2.33
CA VAL A 61 -1.72 3.10 -1.85
C VAL A 61 -2.37 1.77 -2.19
N ASP A 62 -1.69 0.95 -2.98
CA ASP A 62 -2.12 -0.40 -3.31
C ASP A 62 -1.64 -1.37 -2.22
N ASN A 63 -2.55 -1.82 -1.37
CA ASN A 63 -2.31 -2.84 -0.36
C ASN A 63 -3.59 -3.62 -0.07
N ALA A 64 -3.48 -4.74 0.65
CA ALA A 64 -4.62 -5.58 0.99
C ALA A 64 -5.61 -4.97 2.01
N LEU A 65 -5.22 -3.89 2.69
CA LEU A 65 -5.93 -3.29 3.83
C LEU A 65 -6.69 -1.99 3.48
N THR A 66 -6.48 -1.41 2.30
CA THR A 66 -7.05 -0.12 1.91
C THR A 66 -7.80 -0.20 0.59
N LEU A 67 -8.94 0.49 0.52
CA LEU A 67 -9.65 0.70 -0.74
C LEU A 67 -8.89 1.71 -1.61
N THR A 68 -8.98 1.56 -2.93
CA THR A 68 -8.34 2.45 -3.91
C THR A 68 -8.54 3.93 -3.56
N GLY A 69 -7.46 4.68 -3.60
CA GLY A 69 -7.39 6.09 -3.24
C GLY A 69 -7.53 7.07 -4.39
N GLY A 70 -7.16 8.31 -4.10
CA GLY A 70 -7.13 9.39 -5.08
C GLY A 70 -6.05 9.19 -6.15
N ALA A 71 -6.38 9.55 -7.38
CA ALA A 71 -5.45 9.57 -8.52
C ALA A 71 -4.94 10.99 -8.86
N LEU A 72 -5.21 11.97 -7.99
CA LEU A 72 -4.83 13.38 -8.23
C LEU A 72 -3.36 13.66 -7.90
N ALA A 73 -2.75 12.87 -7.03
CA ALA A 73 -1.36 12.99 -6.64
C ALA A 73 -0.59 11.69 -6.90
N LYS A 74 0.71 11.69 -6.59
CA LYS A 74 1.58 10.54 -6.86
C LYS A 74 1.16 9.34 -6.03
N ASP A 75 1.14 8.16 -6.65
CA ASP A 75 0.96 6.90 -5.95
C ASP A 75 2.07 6.70 -4.90
N LEU A 76 1.66 6.28 -3.70
CA LEU A 76 2.52 6.14 -2.53
C LEU A 76 2.84 4.69 -2.18
N THR A 77 2.37 3.72 -2.97
CA THR A 77 2.57 2.28 -2.74
C THR A 77 4.04 1.92 -2.51
N THR A 78 4.94 2.47 -3.32
CA THR A 78 6.39 2.23 -3.24
C THR A 78 7.17 3.44 -2.73
N ALA A 79 6.51 4.34 -1.99
CA ALA A 79 7.13 5.59 -1.57
C ALA A 79 8.29 5.36 -0.58
N PHE A 80 8.19 4.33 0.28
CA PHE A 80 9.23 4.03 1.26
C PHE A 80 10.53 3.58 0.58
N SER A 81 10.48 2.70 -0.41
CA SER A 81 11.66 2.29 -1.18
C SER A 81 12.29 3.45 -1.96
N ARG A 82 11.51 4.47 -2.33
CA ARG A 82 11.99 5.62 -3.12
C ARG A 82 12.62 6.73 -2.28
N LEU A 83 12.11 6.96 -1.07
CA LEU A 83 12.43 8.16 -0.28
C LEU A 83 13.02 7.84 1.10
N THR A 84 12.94 6.59 1.56
CA THR A 84 13.31 6.15 2.92
C THR A 84 12.47 6.82 4.02
N GLY A 85 12.60 6.35 5.27
CA GLY A 85 11.85 6.89 6.41
C GLY A 85 12.06 8.40 6.64
N PRO A 86 13.31 8.88 6.77
CA PRO A 86 13.57 10.31 6.98
C PRO A 86 13.10 11.21 5.82
N GLY A 87 13.22 10.73 4.58
CA GLY A 87 12.77 11.49 3.41
C GLY A 87 11.24 11.62 3.37
N LEU A 88 10.51 10.55 3.70
CA LEU A 88 9.06 10.61 3.85
C LEU A 88 8.64 11.56 4.97
N GLN A 89 9.27 11.45 6.14
CA GLN A 89 8.98 12.32 7.27
C GLN A 89 9.18 13.80 6.90
N GLY A 90 10.27 14.14 6.23
CA GLY A 90 10.56 15.51 5.78
C GLY A 90 9.55 16.04 4.75
N ILE A 91 9.05 15.20 3.85
CA ILE A 91 8.02 15.61 2.87
C ILE A 91 6.66 15.83 3.56
N ILE A 92 6.28 14.94 4.49
CA ILE A 92 5.00 15.02 5.20
C ILE A 92 4.99 16.25 6.12
N SER A 93 6.07 16.50 6.87
CA SER A 93 6.17 17.65 7.77
C SER A 93 6.36 18.97 7.03
N GLY A 94 7.20 18.98 5.99
CA GLY A 94 7.56 20.18 5.24
C GLY A 94 6.53 20.61 4.20
N MET A 95 5.68 19.68 3.73
CA MET A 95 4.64 19.91 2.71
C MET A 95 5.15 20.74 1.53
N PRO A 96 6.17 20.27 0.78
CA PRO A 96 6.81 21.08 -0.25
C PRO A 96 5.93 21.33 -1.48
N PHE A 97 4.79 20.65 -1.61
CA PHE A 97 3.89 20.76 -2.75
C PHE A 97 2.77 21.78 -2.47
N PRO A 98 2.54 22.80 -3.33
CA PRO A 98 1.60 23.89 -3.07
C PRO A 98 0.18 23.45 -2.69
N GLN A 99 -0.37 22.47 -3.40
CA GLN A 99 -1.71 21.93 -3.19
C GLN A 99 -1.83 21.18 -1.86
N MET A 100 -0.80 20.41 -1.50
CA MET A 100 -0.72 19.74 -0.21
C MET A 100 -0.60 20.78 0.90
N LYS A 101 0.31 21.74 0.75
CA LYS A 101 0.52 22.82 1.72
C LYS A 101 -0.75 23.61 2.03
N GLU A 102 -1.52 23.99 1.00
CA GLU A 102 -2.75 24.73 1.22
C GLU A 102 -3.80 23.90 1.99
N SER A 103 -3.86 22.60 1.73
CA SER A 103 -4.79 21.68 2.42
C SER A 103 -4.50 21.55 3.94
N TYR A 104 -3.27 21.83 4.36
CA TYR A 104 -2.79 21.66 5.74
C TYR A 104 -2.33 22.98 6.40
N LYS A 105 -2.49 24.13 5.74
CA LYS A 105 -1.97 25.45 6.14
C LYS A 105 -2.25 25.87 7.59
N ASN A 106 -3.42 25.49 8.12
CA ASN A 106 -3.83 25.76 9.51
C ASN A 106 -4.11 24.47 10.30
N LYS A 107 -3.66 23.33 9.76
CA LYS A 107 -4.03 21.99 10.23
C LYS A 107 -2.82 21.07 10.18
N PRO A 108 -1.68 21.43 10.81
CA PRO A 108 -0.46 20.65 10.72
C PRO A 108 -0.65 19.25 11.33
N LEU A 109 0.12 18.28 10.87
CA LEU A 109 0.15 16.95 11.49
C LEU A 109 1.06 16.96 12.71
N THR A 110 0.74 16.14 13.70
CA THR A 110 1.60 15.91 14.87
C THR A 110 2.71 14.93 14.53
N ASP A 111 3.85 15.01 15.23
CA ASP A 111 4.98 14.10 14.98
C ASP A 111 4.61 12.62 15.16
N ALA A 112 3.70 12.31 16.09
CA ALA A 112 3.18 10.97 16.30
C ALA A 112 2.38 10.48 15.08
N GLU A 113 1.47 11.30 14.55
CA GLU A 113 0.70 10.96 13.34
C GLU A 113 1.62 10.77 12.12
N ILE A 114 2.66 11.60 11.99
CA ILE A 114 3.64 11.46 10.91
C ILE A 114 4.38 10.13 11.04
N ALA A 115 4.80 9.76 12.25
CA ALA A 115 5.47 8.48 12.48
C ALA A 115 4.56 7.28 12.15
N ASP A 116 3.29 7.34 12.56
CA ASP A 116 2.28 6.32 12.22
C ASP A 116 2.09 6.20 10.69
N LEU A 117 1.96 7.33 9.98
CA LEU A 117 1.85 7.37 8.53
C LEU A 117 3.09 6.77 7.83
N VAL A 118 4.30 7.08 8.31
CA VAL A 118 5.54 6.51 7.77
C VAL A 118 5.61 5.00 8.02
N ALA A 119 5.19 4.53 9.20
CA ALA A 119 5.11 3.11 9.50
C ALA A 119 4.14 2.37 8.58
N PHE A 120 2.99 2.97 8.30
CA PHE A 120 2.02 2.43 7.33
C PHE A 120 2.58 2.39 5.90
N LEU A 121 3.22 3.46 5.42
CA LEU A 121 3.80 3.49 4.08
C LEU A 121 4.95 2.49 3.92
N LYS A 122 5.71 2.23 4.99
CA LYS A 122 6.70 1.14 5.02
C LYS A 122 6.03 -0.22 4.87
N PHE A 123 5.00 -0.49 5.66
CA PHE A 123 4.24 -1.74 5.58
C PHE A 123 3.65 -1.97 4.18
N ALA A 124 3.03 -0.93 3.60
CA ALA A 124 2.45 -1.00 2.27
C ALA A 124 3.50 -1.26 1.18
N ASP A 125 4.69 -0.67 1.28
CA ASP A 125 5.80 -0.92 0.36
C ASP A 125 6.30 -2.37 0.44
N GLU A 126 6.44 -2.91 1.66
CA GLU A 126 6.81 -4.31 1.87
C GLU A 126 5.74 -5.29 1.33
N GLU A 127 4.45 -5.01 1.58
CA GLU A 127 3.35 -5.79 1.03
C GLU A 127 3.28 -5.70 -0.50
N SER A 128 3.52 -4.52 -1.06
CA SER A 128 3.49 -4.32 -2.51
C SER A 128 4.54 -5.16 -3.24
N LYS A 129 5.68 -5.46 -2.61
CA LYS A 129 6.69 -6.38 -3.17
C LYS A 129 6.15 -7.81 -3.28
N ASN A 130 5.32 -8.23 -2.33
CA ASN A 130 4.66 -9.53 -2.36
C ASN A 130 3.51 -9.57 -3.39
N ILE A 131 2.75 -8.48 -3.51
CA ILE A 131 1.66 -8.36 -4.50
C ILE A 131 2.22 -8.23 -5.92
N ALA A 132 3.28 -7.45 -6.13
CA ALA A 132 3.94 -7.30 -7.42
C ALA A 132 4.69 -8.57 -7.86
N ALA A 133 5.15 -9.39 -6.91
CA ALA A 133 5.61 -10.75 -7.19
C ALA A 133 4.45 -11.70 -7.58
N GLY A 134 3.21 -11.30 -7.31
CA GLY A 134 2.01 -11.98 -7.77
C GLY A 134 1.74 -11.70 -9.24
N ASN A 135 1.46 -12.75 -10.01
CA ASN A 135 1.05 -12.70 -11.43
C ASN A 135 -0.33 -12.02 -11.66
N VAL A 136 -0.69 -10.97 -10.93
CA VAL A 136 -2.01 -10.31 -10.98
C VAL A 136 -2.30 -9.75 -12.36
N GLY A 137 -1.33 -9.04 -12.97
CA GLY A 137 -1.47 -8.54 -14.33
C GLY A 137 -1.66 -9.65 -15.36
N SER A 138 -0.87 -10.73 -15.26
CA SER A 138 -1.02 -11.90 -16.14
C SER A 138 -2.35 -12.62 -15.91
N ARG A 139 -2.80 -12.77 -14.65
CA ARG A 139 -4.11 -13.37 -14.33
C ARG A 139 -5.26 -12.56 -14.91
N MET A 140 -5.19 -11.23 -14.83
CA MET A 140 -6.19 -10.35 -15.43
C MET A 140 -6.27 -10.54 -16.94
N ILE A 141 -5.12 -10.51 -17.65
CA ILE A 141 -5.06 -10.75 -19.09
C ILE A 141 -5.60 -12.13 -19.47
N ILE A 142 -5.15 -13.18 -18.76
CA ILE A 142 -5.60 -14.56 -19.01
C ILE A 142 -7.11 -14.68 -18.78
N SER A 143 -7.64 -14.10 -17.70
CA SER A 143 -9.08 -14.11 -17.42
C SER A 143 -9.89 -13.35 -18.47
N GLY A 144 -9.36 -12.22 -18.98
CA GLY A 144 -9.98 -11.43 -20.05
C GLY A 144 -10.02 -12.19 -21.38
N ILE A 145 -8.91 -12.83 -21.76
CA ILE A 145 -8.85 -13.68 -22.97
C ILE A 145 -9.79 -14.87 -22.82
N ALA A 146 -9.78 -15.55 -21.66
CA ALA A 146 -10.67 -16.68 -21.40
C ALA A 146 -12.15 -16.26 -21.52
N GLY A 147 -12.53 -15.13 -20.91
CA GLY A 147 -13.88 -14.58 -21.03
C GLY A 147 -14.25 -14.25 -22.48
N ALA A 148 -13.35 -13.62 -23.23
CA ALA A 148 -13.56 -13.30 -24.64
C ALA A 148 -13.77 -14.56 -25.50
N LEU A 149 -12.95 -15.60 -25.29
CA LEU A 149 -13.09 -16.88 -25.99
C LEU A 149 -14.41 -17.58 -25.65
N VAL A 150 -14.84 -17.53 -24.39
CA VAL A 150 -16.15 -18.07 -23.97
C VAL A 150 -17.29 -17.34 -24.67
N LEU A 151 -17.27 -16.00 -24.69
CA LEU A 151 -18.30 -15.21 -25.39
C LEU A 151 -18.31 -15.50 -26.90
N LEU A 152 -17.15 -15.53 -27.54
CA LEU A 152 -17.04 -15.83 -28.98
C LEU A 152 -17.50 -17.27 -29.29
N GLY A 153 -17.16 -18.22 -28.43
CA GLY A 153 -17.60 -19.61 -28.53
C GLY A 153 -19.12 -19.74 -28.45
N LEU A 154 -19.74 -19.08 -27.47
CA LEU A 154 -21.21 -19.04 -27.34
C LEU A 154 -21.86 -18.35 -28.54
N PHE A 155 -21.33 -17.21 -28.97
CA PHE A 155 -21.87 -16.46 -30.10
C PHE A 155 -21.80 -17.28 -31.38
N SER A 156 -20.66 -17.92 -31.64
CA SER A 156 -20.47 -18.81 -32.78
C SER A 156 -21.41 -20.02 -32.68
N PHE A 157 -21.56 -20.63 -31.51
CA PHE A 157 -22.48 -21.75 -31.29
C PHE A 157 -23.94 -21.40 -31.62
N PHE A 158 -24.42 -20.25 -31.15
CA PHE A 158 -25.77 -19.77 -31.50
C PHE A 158 -25.88 -19.39 -32.98
N TRP A 159 -24.81 -18.85 -33.57
CA TRP A 159 -24.78 -18.44 -34.98
C TRP A 159 -24.72 -19.62 -35.95
N LEU A 160 -24.26 -20.80 -35.54
CA LEU A 160 -24.27 -22.00 -36.40
C LEU A 160 -25.67 -22.37 -36.91
N ARG A 161 -26.73 -21.96 -36.19
CA ARG A 161 -28.13 -22.17 -36.61
C ARG A 161 -28.67 -21.08 -37.54
N ARG A 162 -27.89 -20.04 -37.84
CA ARG A 162 -28.30 -18.98 -38.75
C ARG A 162 -28.34 -19.50 -40.19
N LYS A 163 -29.43 -19.20 -40.91
CA LYS A 163 -29.55 -19.56 -42.32
C LYS A 163 -28.43 -18.91 -43.14
N ASN A 164 -27.60 -19.72 -43.77
CA ASN A 164 -26.50 -19.29 -44.65
C ASN A 164 -26.94 -19.06 -46.10
N LYS A 165 -28.25 -19.01 -46.36
CA LYS A 165 -28.80 -18.75 -47.69
C LYS A 165 -29.76 -17.57 -47.63
N SER A 166 -29.76 -16.77 -48.69
CA SER A 166 -30.73 -15.69 -48.84
C SER A 166 -32.14 -16.26 -49.01
N VAL A 167 -33.17 -15.49 -48.63
CA VAL A 167 -34.59 -15.91 -48.79
C VAL A 167 -34.93 -16.23 -50.25
N ASN A 168 -34.30 -15.52 -51.18
CA ASN A 168 -34.53 -15.65 -52.63
C ASN A 168 -33.51 -16.55 -53.34
N GLU A 169 -32.70 -17.34 -52.60
CA GLU A 169 -31.72 -18.25 -53.19
C GLU A 169 -32.36 -19.14 -54.28
N ALA A 170 -33.55 -19.67 -54.01
CA ALA A 170 -34.28 -20.52 -54.94
C ALA A 170 -34.76 -19.79 -56.21
N ILE A 171 -34.89 -18.46 -56.17
CA ILE A 171 -35.22 -17.62 -57.34
C ILE A 171 -33.94 -17.34 -58.13
N TYR A 172 -32.87 -16.93 -57.45
CA TYR A 172 -31.57 -16.65 -58.07
C TYR A 172 -31.05 -17.88 -58.84
N GLN A 173 -31.06 -19.07 -58.24
CA GLN A 173 -30.63 -20.31 -58.89
C GLN A 173 -31.44 -20.66 -60.16
N ARG A 174 -32.71 -20.24 -60.25
CA ARG A 174 -33.51 -20.43 -61.46
C ARG A 174 -33.10 -19.46 -62.57
N GLN A 175 -32.79 -18.22 -62.21
CA GLN A 175 -32.38 -17.19 -63.18
C GLN A 175 -31.05 -17.54 -63.86
N ILE A 176 -30.08 -18.03 -63.10
CA ILE A 176 -28.76 -18.43 -63.66
C ILE A 176 -28.89 -19.64 -64.59
N LYS A 177 -29.80 -20.58 -64.29
CA LYS A 177 -30.00 -21.81 -65.07
C LYS A 177 -30.77 -21.60 -66.37
N SER A 178 -31.43 -20.45 -66.52
CA SER A 178 -32.26 -20.09 -67.68
C SER A 178 -31.56 -19.16 -68.66
N ALA A 179 -30.36 -18.68 -68.31
CA ALA A 179 -29.48 -17.88 -69.16
C ALA A 179 -28.48 -18.78 -69.87
#